data_AF-A0A418UQB4-F1
#
_entry.id   AF-A0A418UQB4-F1
#
_cell.length_a   1.000
_cell.length_b   1.000
_cell.length_c   1.000
_cell.angle_alpha   90.00
_cell.angle_beta   90.00
_cell.angle_gamma   90.00
#
_symmetry.space_group_name_H-M   'P 1'
#
loop_
_entity.id
_entity.type
_entity.pdbx_description
1 polymer ?
#
loop_
_entity_poly.entity_id
_entity_poly.type
_entity_poly.pdbx_seq_one_letter_code
_entity_poly.pdbx_strand_id
1 'polypeptide(L)'
;MEAVPPVLMPAWVALVAALGAAAVAIWLLRTFLVTRRDLSLEVGDIPMAADERQRWGDQLTTITSRWEAGELDLRGLHLELASLVRGFAQARSGQEVTTATVTEILDMADTSGPRAVMDRLRRARREGRPVDTNPLGYVGELLAVWEQPSFDREPEAAAQEAIDRAGWVVSQW
;
A
#
# COMPACT_ATOMS: atom_id res chain seq x y z
N MET A 1 50.67 -36.42 36.96
CA MET A 1 49.66 -36.00 35.96
C MET A 1 50.18 -34.73 35.32
N GLU A 2 50.85 -34.84 34.17
CA GLU A 2 51.31 -33.67 33.41
C GLU A 2 50.09 -32.91 32.87
N ALA A 3 50.07 -31.59 33.06
CA ALA A 3 49.06 -30.73 32.48
C ALA A 3 49.36 -30.56 30.99
N VAL A 4 48.42 -30.96 30.13
CA VAL A 4 48.52 -30.75 28.69
C VAL A 4 48.54 -29.23 28.43
N PRO A 5 49.55 -28.68 27.73
CA PRO A 5 49.63 -27.25 27.49
C PRO A 5 48.42 -26.77 26.64
N PRO A 6 47.86 -25.59 26.93
CA PRO A 6 46.70 -25.09 26.21
C PRO A 6 47.06 -24.87 24.74
N VAL A 7 46.43 -25.64 23.86
CA VAL A 7 46.55 -25.48 22.41
C VAL A 7 45.86 -24.16 22.04
N LEU A 8 46.64 -23.13 21.67
CA LEU A 8 46.09 -21.92 21.07
C LEU A 8 45.25 -22.34 19.86
N MET A 9 43.95 -22.03 19.87
CA MET A 9 43.09 -22.33 18.74
C MET A 9 43.69 -21.71 17.47
N PRO A 10 43.83 -22.49 16.38
CA PRO A 10 44.35 -21.95 15.13
C PRO A 10 43.49 -20.77 14.65
N ALA A 11 44.11 -19.66 14.24
CA ALA A 11 43.41 -18.45 13.84
C ALA A 11 42.38 -18.66 12.70
N TRP A 12 42.57 -19.69 11.87
CA TRP A 12 41.62 -20.05 10.83
C TRP A 12 40.27 -20.55 11.38
N VAL A 13 40.26 -21.18 12.57
CA VAL A 13 39.03 -21.63 13.24
C VAL A 13 38.17 -20.43 13.65
N ALA A 14 38.80 -19.37 14.17
CA ALA A 14 38.12 -18.12 14.49
C ALA A 14 37.52 -17.45 13.24
N LEU A 15 38.22 -17.51 12.10
CA LEU A 15 37.75 -16.97 10.83
C LEU A 15 36.53 -17.76 10.30
N VAL A 16 36.57 -19.09 10.36
CA VAL A 16 35.44 -19.95 9.97
C VAL A 16 34.23 -19.72 10.89
N ALA A 17 34.45 -19.61 12.20
CA ALA A 17 33.39 -19.31 13.15
C ALA A 17 32.75 -17.94 12.90
N ALA A 18 33.56 -16.92 12.59
CA ALA A 18 33.07 -15.59 12.25
C ALA A 18 32.24 -15.58 10.96
N LEU A 19 32.69 -16.29 9.92
CA LEU A 19 31.94 -16.44 8.67
C LEU A 19 30.61 -17.18 8.89
N GLY A 20 30.62 -18.25 9.69
CA GLY A 20 29.40 -18.97 10.06
C GLY A 20 28.42 -18.09 10.82
N ALA A 21 28.90 -17.32 11.80
CA ALA A 21 28.08 -16.38 12.55
C ALA A 21 27.49 -15.28 11.64
N ALA A 22 28.27 -14.73 10.71
CA ALA A 22 27.80 -13.76 9.74
C ALA A 22 26.74 -14.35 8.80
N ALA A 23 26.93 -15.57 8.32
CA ALA A 23 25.95 -16.26 7.48
C ALA A 23 24.62 -16.48 8.22
N VAL A 24 24.67 -16.90 9.48
CA VAL A 24 23.48 -17.05 10.32
C VAL A 24 22.82 -15.69 10.58
N ALA A 25 23.59 -14.65 10.87
CA ALA A 25 23.05 -13.30 11.07
C ALA A 25 22.38 -12.77 9.80
N ILE A 26 22.98 -12.96 8.63
CA ILE A 26 22.40 -12.61 7.33
C ILE A 26 21.13 -13.41 7.07
N TRP A 27 21.15 -14.72 7.34
CA TRP A 27 19.99 -15.59 7.17
C TRP A 27 18.83 -15.17 8.09
N LEU A 28 19.11 -14.91 9.37
CA LEU A 28 18.15 -14.42 10.36
C LEU A 28 17.61 -13.04 10.00
N LEU A 29 18.47 -12.13 9.55
CA LEU A 29 18.06 -10.81 9.08
C LEU A 29 17.14 -10.94 7.87
N ARG A 30 17.47 -11.84 6.93
CA ARG A 30 16.64 -12.11 5.76
C ARG A 30 15.30 -12.71 6.15
N THR A 31 15.24 -13.74 7.00
CA THR A 31 13.98 -14.33 7.44
C THR A 31 13.15 -13.33 8.22
N PHE A 32 13.75 -12.56 9.14
CA PHE A 32 13.04 -11.52 9.85
C PHE A 32 12.44 -10.45 8.92
N LEU A 33 13.21 -10.00 7.92
CA LEU A 33 12.73 -9.02 6.92
C LEU A 33 11.67 -9.61 5.97
N VAL A 34 11.67 -10.92 5.71
CA VAL A 34 10.64 -11.60 4.91
C VAL A 34 9.38 -11.83 5.74
N THR A 35 9.50 -12.36 6.96
CA THR A 35 8.36 -12.63 7.85
C THR A 35 7.64 -11.35 8.30
N ARG A 36 8.36 -10.24 8.50
CA ARG A 36 7.69 -8.94 8.72
C ARG A 36 6.86 -8.47 7.52
N ARG A 37 7.23 -8.86 6.30
CA ARG A 37 6.41 -8.61 5.11
C ARG A 37 5.21 -9.57 5.05
N ASP A 38 5.42 -10.85 5.37
CA ASP A 38 4.34 -11.86 5.35
C ASP A 38 3.21 -11.57 6.35
N LEU A 39 3.51 -11.06 7.55
CA LEU A 39 2.47 -10.68 8.53
C LEU A 39 1.59 -9.51 8.05
N SER A 40 2.07 -8.70 7.09
CA SER A 40 1.23 -7.66 6.46
C SER A 40 0.27 -8.25 5.41
N LEU A 41 0.56 -9.44 4.88
CA LEU A 41 -0.29 -10.15 3.92
C LEU A 41 -1.47 -10.86 4.60
N GLU A 42 -1.30 -11.35 5.83
CA GLU A 42 -2.31 -12.17 6.53
C GLU A 42 -3.60 -11.38 6.88
N VAL A 43 -3.52 -10.05 7.05
CA VAL A 43 -4.70 -9.18 7.24
C VAL A 43 -5.44 -8.93 5.91
N GLY A 44 -4.74 -9.04 4.79
CA GLY A 44 -5.26 -8.89 3.43
C GLY A 44 -6.16 -10.04 2.95
N ASP A 45 -6.14 -11.21 3.59
CA ASP A 45 -6.86 -12.40 3.10
C ASP A 45 -8.17 -12.72 3.84
N ILE A 46 -8.47 -12.02 4.94
CA ILE A 46 -9.76 -12.18 5.63
C ILE A 46 -10.81 -11.36 4.88
N PRO A 47 -11.87 -11.99 4.32
CA PRO A 47 -12.91 -11.24 3.62
C PRO A 47 -13.62 -10.30 4.60
N MET A 48 -13.63 -9.01 4.28
CA MET A 48 -14.36 -8.02 5.08
C MET A 48 -15.84 -8.40 5.15
N ALA A 49 -16.42 -8.28 6.34
CA ALA A 49 -17.80 -8.63 6.59
C ALA A 49 -18.75 -7.83 5.68
N ALA A 50 -19.84 -8.46 5.25
CA ALA A 50 -20.73 -7.88 4.24
C ALA A 50 -21.39 -6.57 4.71
N ASP A 51 -21.72 -6.49 6.00
CA ASP A 51 -22.27 -5.30 6.66
C ASP A 51 -21.26 -4.15 6.74
N GLU A 52 -19.99 -4.46 7.01
CA GLU A 52 -18.91 -3.48 7.01
C GLU A 52 -18.66 -2.94 5.60
N ARG A 53 -18.68 -3.80 4.58
CA ARG A 53 -18.61 -3.39 3.17
C ARG A 53 -19.78 -2.51 2.77
N GLN A 54 -20.99 -2.83 3.21
CA GLN A 54 -22.18 -2.04 2.93
C GLN A 54 -22.04 -0.60 3.46
N ARG A 55 -21.47 -0.41 4.66
CA ARG A 55 -21.23 0.92 5.23
C ARG A 55 -20.38 1.81 4.31
N TRP A 56 -19.33 1.26 3.70
CA TRP A 56 -18.49 2.01 2.76
C TRP A 56 -19.23 2.32 1.45
N GLY A 57 -20.09 1.40 0.99
CA GLY A 57 -20.98 1.64 -0.15
C GLY A 57 -22.01 2.74 0.11
N ASP A 58 -22.59 2.79 1.31
CA ASP A 58 -23.53 3.84 1.73
C ASP A 58 -22.83 5.21 1.82
N GLN A 59 -21.59 5.24 2.30
CA GLN A 59 -20.77 6.46 2.31
C GLN A 59 -20.44 6.95 0.90
N LEU A 60 -20.05 6.06 -0.01
CA LEU A 60 -19.83 6.41 -1.41
C LEU A 60 -21.11 6.99 -2.05
N THR A 61 -22.26 6.35 -1.81
CA THR A 61 -23.57 6.83 -2.29
C THR A 61 -23.89 8.24 -1.76
N THR A 62 -23.53 8.51 -0.50
CA THR A 62 -23.70 9.84 0.11
C THR A 62 -22.81 10.90 -0.53
N ILE A 63 -21.56 10.57 -0.87
CA ILE A 63 -20.65 11.47 -1.57
C ILE A 63 -21.18 11.75 -2.99
N THR A 64 -21.60 10.71 -3.70
CA THR A 64 -22.17 10.82 -5.05
C THR A 64 -23.41 11.69 -5.08
N SER A 65 -24.34 11.51 -4.13
CA SER A 65 -25.57 12.32 -4.09
C SER A 65 -25.31 13.80 -3.83
N ARG A 66 -24.28 14.13 -3.03
CA ARG A 66 -23.86 15.52 -2.79
C ARG A 66 -23.20 16.16 -4.01
N TRP A 67 -22.46 15.39 -4.80
CA TRP A 67 -21.98 15.82 -6.12
C TRP A 67 -23.13 16.08 -7.09
N GLU A 68 -24.09 15.15 -7.21
CA GLU A 68 -25.27 15.31 -8.07
C GLU A 68 -26.15 16.49 -7.67
N ALA A 69 -26.23 16.79 -6.37
CA ALA A 69 -26.92 17.96 -5.84
C ALA A 69 -26.16 19.29 -6.08
N GLY A 70 -24.94 19.24 -6.61
CA GLY A 70 -24.08 20.41 -6.84
C GLY A 70 -23.52 21.02 -5.54
N GLU A 71 -23.54 20.28 -4.43
CA GLU A 71 -22.97 20.72 -3.14
C GLU A 71 -21.45 20.57 -3.09
N LEU A 72 -20.89 19.72 -3.96
CA LEU A 72 -19.46 19.49 -4.10
C LEU A 72 -18.97 20.01 -5.45
N ASP A 73 -17.81 20.68 -5.44
CA ASP A 73 -17.03 20.88 -6.65
C ASP A 73 -16.16 19.65 -6.94
N LEU A 74 -15.55 19.57 -8.13
CA LEU A 74 -14.74 18.41 -8.52
C LEU A 74 -13.59 18.15 -7.55
N ARG A 75 -13.00 19.22 -7.01
CA ARG A 75 -11.94 19.13 -6.01
C ARG A 75 -12.46 18.56 -4.69
N GLY A 76 -13.61 19.04 -4.21
CA GLY A 76 -14.28 18.54 -3.02
C GLY A 76 -14.64 17.06 -3.15
N LEU A 77 -15.16 16.66 -4.32
CA LEU A 77 -15.42 15.26 -4.63
C LEU A 77 -14.15 14.41 -4.52
N HIS A 78 -13.05 14.81 -5.17
CA HIS A 78 -11.78 14.10 -5.08
C HIS A 78 -11.26 13.98 -3.64
N LEU A 79 -11.39 15.02 -2.82
CA LEU A 79 -10.97 14.98 -1.42
C LEU A 79 -11.82 14.01 -0.58
N GLU A 80 -13.14 14.01 -0.78
CA GLU A 80 -14.02 13.10 -0.06
C GLU A 80 -13.83 11.64 -0.50
N LEU A 81 -13.70 11.39 -1.81
CA LEU A 81 -13.38 10.05 -2.33
C LEU A 81 -11.99 9.58 -1.87
N ALA A 82 -11.00 10.47 -1.83
CA ALA A 82 -9.68 10.16 -1.31
C ALA A 82 -9.72 9.81 0.19
N SER A 83 -10.54 10.50 0.96
CA SER A 83 -10.78 10.17 2.38
C SER A 83 -11.47 8.80 2.53
N LEU A 84 -12.51 8.54 1.73
CA LEU A 84 -13.23 7.26 1.72
C LEU A 84 -12.30 6.09 1.41
N VAL A 85 -11.55 6.19 0.31
CA VAL A 85 -10.64 5.13 -0.15
C VAL A 85 -9.50 4.90 0.84
N ARG A 86 -8.95 5.96 1.47
CA ARG A 86 -7.94 5.80 2.54
C ARG A 86 -8.52 5.12 3.78
N GLY A 87 -9.72 5.50 4.20
CA GLY A 87 -10.41 4.88 5.35
C GLY A 87 -10.69 3.40 5.10
N PHE A 88 -11.18 3.08 3.91
CA PHE A 88 -11.41 1.71 3.47
C PHE A 88 -10.10 0.90 3.42
N ALA A 89 -9.05 1.45 2.82
CA ALA A 89 -7.74 0.79 2.74
C ALA A 89 -7.14 0.53 4.13
N GLN A 90 -7.30 1.45 5.08
CA GLN A 90 -6.89 1.24 6.49
C GLN A 90 -7.69 0.12 7.15
N ALA A 91 -9.03 0.12 6.99
CA ALA A 91 -9.88 -0.94 7.53
C ALA A 91 -9.50 -2.32 6.95
N ARG A 92 -9.13 -2.35 5.66
CA ARG A 92 -8.83 -3.58 4.93
C ARG A 92 -7.43 -4.14 5.15
N SER A 93 -6.42 -3.26 5.21
CA SER A 93 -5.01 -3.66 5.36
C SER A 93 -4.56 -3.72 6.81
N GLY A 94 -5.28 -3.09 7.73
CA GLY A 94 -4.84 -2.89 9.12
C GLY A 94 -3.65 -1.92 9.26
N GLN A 95 -3.19 -1.32 8.16
CA GLN A 95 -2.11 -0.34 8.15
C GLN A 95 -2.66 1.08 8.33
N GLU A 96 -1.84 1.99 8.85
CA GLU A 96 -2.21 3.39 9.04
C GLU A 96 -2.18 4.14 7.69
N VAL A 97 -3.28 4.06 6.92
CA VAL A 97 -3.36 4.64 5.56
C VAL A 97 -3.91 6.07 5.55
N THR A 98 -4.77 6.43 6.52
CA THR A 98 -5.44 7.74 6.53
C THR A 98 -4.50 8.92 6.74
N THR A 99 -3.39 8.71 7.45
CA THR A 99 -2.34 9.72 7.71
C THR A 99 -1.13 9.56 6.79
N ALA A 100 -1.02 8.42 6.10
CA ALA A 100 0.10 8.13 5.22
C ALA A 100 0.06 8.97 3.94
N THR A 101 1.24 9.39 3.52
CA THR A 101 1.46 9.98 2.21
C THR A 101 1.26 8.95 1.10
N VAL A 102 0.95 9.39 -0.11
CA VAL A 102 0.85 8.51 -1.27
C VAL A 102 2.13 7.68 -1.47
N THR A 103 3.30 8.27 -1.25
CA THR A 103 4.58 7.57 -1.36
C THR A 103 4.73 6.46 -0.33
N GLU A 104 4.28 6.68 0.90
CA GLU A 104 4.31 5.67 1.96
C GLU A 104 3.31 4.55 1.67
N ILE A 105 2.10 4.87 1.23
CA ILE A 105 1.09 3.87 0.82
C ILE A 105 1.64 2.98 -0.30
N LEU A 106 2.33 3.58 -1.28
CA LEU A 106 2.96 2.81 -2.36
C LEU A 106 4.13 1.97 -1.85
N ASP A 107 4.91 2.44 -0.88
CA ASP A 107 6.01 1.66 -0.28
C ASP A 107 5.51 0.49 0.57
N MET A 108 4.34 0.65 1.21
CA MET A 108 3.64 -0.43 1.94
C MET A 108 3.09 -1.51 1.01
N ALA A 109 2.73 -1.17 -0.22
CA ALA A 109 2.12 -2.08 -1.18
C ALA A 109 3.12 -3.05 -1.83
N ASP A 110 2.80 -4.33 -1.83
CA ASP A 110 3.53 -5.34 -2.61
C ASP A 110 3.14 -5.27 -4.10
N THR A 111 3.80 -4.34 -4.81
CA THR A 111 3.44 -3.97 -6.17
C THR A 111 3.63 -5.09 -7.20
N SER A 112 2.73 -5.15 -8.17
CA SER A 112 2.92 -5.98 -9.37
C SER A 112 3.74 -5.27 -10.47
N GLY A 113 4.12 -4.00 -10.25
CA GLY A 113 4.83 -3.13 -11.17
C GLY A 113 6.31 -2.88 -10.81
N PRO A 114 6.91 -1.76 -11.31
CA PRO A 114 8.28 -1.38 -10.95
C PRO A 114 8.45 -1.24 -9.44
N ARG A 115 9.54 -1.80 -8.88
CA ARG A 115 9.79 -1.72 -7.42
C ARG A 115 9.97 -0.29 -6.90
N ALA A 116 10.41 0.63 -7.75
CA ALA A 116 10.64 2.01 -7.35
C ALA A 116 9.32 2.81 -7.34
N VAL A 117 8.98 3.37 -6.17
CA VAL A 117 7.77 4.20 -5.95
C VAL A 117 7.67 5.36 -6.96
N MET A 118 8.79 6.01 -7.27
CA MET A 118 8.81 7.14 -8.22
C MET A 118 8.48 6.73 -9.65
N ASP A 119 8.79 5.49 -10.05
CA ASP A 119 8.47 4.99 -11.39
C ASP A 119 6.97 4.70 -11.50
N ARG A 120 6.38 4.14 -10.44
CA ARG A 120 4.94 3.89 -10.32
C ARG A 120 4.16 5.20 -10.37
N LEU A 121 4.57 6.19 -9.58
CA LEU A 121 3.98 7.53 -9.62
C LEU A 121 4.05 8.13 -11.02
N ARG A 122 5.24 8.18 -11.64
CA ARG A 122 5.37 8.72 -13.00
C ARG A 122 4.48 8.01 -14.00
N ARG A 123 4.34 6.70 -13.89
CA ARG A 123 3.49 5.89 -14.76
C ARG A 123 2.00 6.20 -14.54
N ALA A 124 1.50 6.12 -13.31
CA ALA A 124 0.10 6.41 -12.99
C ALA A 124 -0.30 7.83 -13.41
N ARG A 125 0.58 8.80 -13.18
CA ARG A 125 0.37 10.19 -13.60
C ARG A 125 0.34 10.36 -15.12
N ARG A 126 1.24 9.68 -15.84
CA ARG A 126 1.26 9.70 -17.31
C ARG A 126 0.03 9.02 -17.91
N GLU A 127 -0.43 7.93 -17.30
CA GLU A 127 -1.58 7.17 -17.77
C GLU A 127 -2.92 7.78 -17.31
N GLY A 128 -2.91 8.71 -16.36
CA GLY A 128 -4.13 9.33 -15.79
C GLY A 128 -4.99 8.33 -14.99
N ARG A 129 -4.44 7.16 -14.67
CA ARG A 129 -5.15 6.07 -14.02
C ARG A 129 -4.22 5.16 -13.24
N PRO A 130 -4.73 4.53 -12.16
CA PRO A 130 -4.00 3.46 -11.50
C PRO A 130 -3.83 2.24 -12.42
N VAL A 131 -2.71 1.56 -12.28
CA VAL A 131 -2.24 0.47 -13.13
C VAL A 131 -1.81 -0.75 -12.32
N ASP A 132 -1.46 -0.56 -11.05
CA ASP A 132 -1.11 -1.66 -10.15
C ASP A 132 -2.30 -2.61 -9.94
N THR A 133 -2.01 -3.91 -9.96
CA THR A 133 -3.00 -4.96 -9.66
C THR A 133 -3.01 -5.34 -8.19
N ASN A 134 -1.95 -5.01 -7.43
CA ASN A 134 -2.02 -5.06 -5.98
C ASN A 134 -2.97 -3.95 -5.50
N PRO A 135 -3.98 -4.23 -4.67
CA PRO A 135 -5.02 -3.23 -4.51
C PRO A 135 -4.64 -2.10 -3.52
N LEU A 136 -3.66 -2.30 -2.63
CA LEU A 136 -3.05 -1.19 -1.87
C LEU A 136 -2.21 -0.30 -2.79
N GLY A 137 -1.52 -0.94 -3.76
CA GLY A 137 -0.82 -0.24 -4.83
C GLY A 137 -1.76 0.57 -5.71
N TYR A 138 -2.90 -0.02 -6.06
CA TYR A 138 -3.96 0.63 -6.84
C TYR A 138 -4.50 1.86 -6.10
N VAL A 139 -4.77 1.74 -4.80
CA VAL A 139 -5.20 2.88 -3.96
C VAL A 139 -4.14 3.98 -3.95
N GLY A 140 -2.88 3.65 -3.73
CA GLY A 140 -1.80 4.65 -3.76
C GLY A 140 -1.72 5.37 -5.11
N GLU A 141 -1.83 4.65 -6.22
CA GLU A 141 -1.79 5.24 -7.56
C GLU A 141 -3.05 6.07 -7.87
N LEU A 142 -4.22 5.65 -7.40
CA LEU A 142 -5.48 6.37 -7.55
C LEU A 142 -5.44 7.72 -6.82
N LEU A 143 -4.96 7.72 -5.57
CA LEU A 143 -4.73 8.94 -4.80
C LEU A 143 -3.72 9.87 -5.49
N ALA A 144 -2.66 9.30 -6.09
CA ALA A 144 -1.68 10.09 -6.84
C ALA A 144 -2.26 10.80 -8.07
N VAL A 145 -3.31 10.24 -8.67
CA VAL A 145 -4.03 10.85 -9.80
C VAL A 145 -4.92 11.98 -9.31
N TRP A 146 -5.70 11.76 -8.25
CA TRP A 146 -6.62 12.76 -7.70
C TRP A 146 -5.95 13.95 -7.01
N GLU A 147 -4.73 13.77 -6.48
CA GLU A 147 -3.96 14.87 -5.90
C GLU A 147 -3.38 15.84 -6.95
N GLN A 148 -3.45 15.49 -8.24
CA GLN A 148 -3.10 16.45 -9.29
C GLN A 148 -4.20 17.51 -9.43
N PRO A 149 -3.85 18.79 -9.67
CA PRO A 149 -4.83 19.78 -10.07
C PRO A 149 -5.53 19.32 -11.36
N SER A 150 -6.80 18.94 -11.27
CA SER A 150 -7.59 18.60 -12.44
C SER A 150 -7.96 19.91 -13.17
N PHE A 151 -7.31 20.16 -14.30
CA PHE A 151 -7.71 21.18 -15.27
C PHE A 151 -8.54 20.55 -16.38
N ASP A 152 -9.36 19.55 -16.03
CA ASP A 152 -10.14 18.83 -17.01
C ASP A 152 -11.18 19.74 -17.65
N ARG A 153 -11.25 19.68 -18.97
CA ARG A 153 -12.23 20.44 -19.75
C ARG A 153 -13.66 19.94 -19.53
N GLU A 154 -13.81 18.72 -19.02
CA GLU A 154 -15.08 18.02 -18.81
C GLU A 154 -15.15 17.50 -17.36
N PRO A 155 -15.50 18.37 -16.39
CA PRO A 155 -15.47 18.02 -14.97
C PRO A 155 -16.46 16.91 -14.59
N GLU A 156 -17.58 16.80 -15.29
CA GLU A 156 -18.60 15.76 -15.05
C GLU A 156 -18.09 14.36 -15.41
N ALA A 157 -17.40 14.21 -16.55
CA ALA A 157 -16.83 12.94 -16.97
C ALA A 157 -15.73 12.48 -16.01
N ALA A 158 -14.88 13.41 -15.57
CA ALA A 158 -13.83 13.15 -14.57
C ALA A 158 -14.43 12.75 -13.21
N ALA A 159 -15.50 13.41 -12.79
CA ALA A 159 -16.22 13.06 -11.56
C ALA A 159 -16.80 11.65 -11.61
N GLN A 160 -17.49 11.30 -12.70
CA GLN A 160 -18.07 9.96 -12.86
C GLN A 160 -16.98 8.88 -12.83
N GLU A 161 -15.87 9.10 -13.54
CA GLU A 161 -14.75 8.17 -13.53
C GLU A 161 -14.14 8.00 -12.14
N ALA A 162 -14.04 9.08 -11.35
CA ALA A 162 -13.56 9.01 -9.98
C ALA A 162 -14.51 8.18 -9.08
N ILE A 163 -15.83 8.39 -9.21
CA ILE A 163 -16.85 7.64 -8.48
C ILE A 163 -16.80 6.15 -8.84
N ASP A 164 -16.73 5.82 -10.12
CA ASP A 164 -16.67 4.44 -10.61
C ASP A 164 -15.44 3.71 -10.07
N ARG A 165 -14.27 4.38 -10.08
CA ARG A 165 -13.02 3.81 -9.54
C ARG A 165 -13.10 3.63 -8.02
N ALA A 166 -13.69 4.57 -7.29
CA ALA A 166 -13.89 4.43 -5.85
C ALA A 166 -14.83 3.25 -5.54
N GLY A 167 -15.93 3.11 -6.29
CA GLY A 167 -16.86 1.98 -6.18
C GLY A 167 -16.21 0.64 -6.52
N TRP A 168 -15.33 0.61 -7.51
CA TRP A 168 -14.54 -0.57 -7.83
C TRP A 168 -13.65 -0.99 -6.65
N VAL A 169 -12.95 -0.04 -6.00
CA VAL A 169 -12.10 -0.34 -4.82
C VAL A 169 -12.93 -0.93 -3.68
N VAL A 170 -14.09 -0.33 -3.37
CA VAL A 170 -14.95 -0.81 -2.28
C VAL A 170 -15.57 -2.18 -2.57
N SER A 171 -15.83 -2.50 -3.84
CA SER A 171 -16.50 -3.74 -4.24
C SER A 171 -15.56 -4.91 -4.51
N GLN A 172 -14.36 -4.67 -5.04
CA GLN A 172 -13.42 -5.73 -5.44
C GLN A 172 -12.40 -6.10 -4.38
N TRP A 173 -12.09 -5.19 -3.44
CA TRP A 173 -11.12 -5.44 -2.39
C TRP A 173 -11.78 -5.91 -1.07
#